data_AF-W4UTD3-F1
#
_entry.id   AF-W4UTD3-F1
#
_cell.length_a   1.000
_cell.length_b   1.000
_cell.length_c   1.000
_cell.angle_alpha   90.00
_cell.angle_beta   90.00
_cell.angle_gamma   90.00
#
_symmetry.space_group_name_H-M   'P 1'
#
loop_
_entity.id
_entity.type
_entity.pdbx_description
1 polymer ?
#
loop_
_entity_poly.entity_id
_entity_poly.type
_entity_poly.pdbx_seq_one_letter_code
_entity_poly.pdbx_strand_id
1 'polypeptide(L)'
;MAWGYGLKTEKFANGGLFVTDIDNNESLCVRGVDFGVKGAKKFSVSAACVEKEGTIEVRLDSVDGPLIGSVAIKPTGGMDIYKLMSCSIKNAKGIHDLYFCFKGEKGNNLFDLDYWEFK
;
A
#
# COMPACT_ATOMS: atom_id res chain seq x y z
N MET A 1 -12.92 2.97 9.79
CA MET A 1 -12.15 4.22 10.00
C MET A 1 -10.72 3.93 9.58
N ALA A 2 -10.19 4.67 8.60
CA ALA A 2 -8.78 4.58 8.19
C ALA A 2 -8.04 5.76 8.83
N TRP A 3 -6.87 5.48 9.43
CA TRP A 3 -5.98 6.50 10.01
C TRP A 3 -4.62 6.38 9.33
N GLY A 4 -4.08 7.52 8.92
CA GLY A 4 -2.75 7.64 8.33
C GLY A 4 -2.01 8.78 9.02
N TYR A 5 -0.72 8.58 9.28
CA TYR A 5 0.17 9.65 9.74
C TYR A 5 0.90 10.20 8.52
N GLY A 6 0.76 11.50 8.27
CA GLY A 6 1.42 12.25 7.17
C GLY A 6 0.87 12.08 5.76
N LEU A 7 0.07 11.03 5.51
CA LEU A 7 -0.58 10.80 4.23
C LEU A 7 -1.58 11.90 3.85
N LYS A 8 -1.60 12.28 2.56
CA LYS A 8 -2.63 13.13 1.95
C LYS A 8 -3.46 12.34 0.95
N THR A 9 -4.64 12.86 0.64
CA THR A 9 -5.46 12.36 -0.48
C THR A 9 -5.72 13.48 -1.47
N GLU A 10 -5.48 13.19 -2.75
CA GLU A 10 -5.78 14.09 -3.86
C GLU A 10 -6.75 13.45 -4.85
N LYS A 11 -7.33 14.29 -5.71
CA LYS A 11 -8.33 13.86 -6.70
C LYS A 11 -7.68 13.71 -8.06
N PHE A 12 -7.95 12.58 -8.71
CA PHE A 12 -7.78 12.50 -10.15
C PHE A 12 -8.71 13.48 -10.85
N ALA A 13 -8.32 13.94 -12.04
CA ALA A 13 -9.17 14.77 -12.89
C ALA A 13 -10.50 14.08 -13.27
N ASN A 14 -10.54 12.74 -13.26
CA ASN A 14 -11.73 11.93 -13.53
C ASN A 14 -12.64 11.70 -12.31
N GLY A 15 -12.29 12.25 -11.14
CA GLY A 15 -13.09 12.18 -9.92
C GLY A 15 -12.72 11.05 -8.93
N GLY A 16 -11.78 10.17 -9.29
CA GLY A 16 -11.21 9.22 -8.33
C GLY A 16 -10.32 9.89 -7.28
N LEU A 17 -9.95 9.16 -6.22
CA LEU A 17 -9.01 9.62 -5.20
C LEU A 17 -7.77 8.74 -5.19
N PHE A 18 -6.60 9.33 -4.94
CA PHE A 18 -5.37 8.62 -4.66
C PHE A 18 -4.71 9.17 -3.40
N VAL A 19 -3.90 8.33 -2.75
CA VAL A 19 -3.06 8.68 -1.61
C VAL A 19 -1.73 9.21 -2.14
N THR A 20 -1.27 10.32 -1.58
CA THR A 20 0.00 10.99 -1.94
C THR A 20 0.68 11.50 -0.67
N ASP A 21 1.82 12.16 -0.82
CA ASP A 21 2.68 12.63 0.27
C ASP A 21 3.09 11.46 1.18
N ILE A 22 3.44 10.34 0.55
CA ILE A 22 3.79 9.10 1.23
C ILE A 22 5.28 9.12 1.55
N ASP A 23 5.65 9.26 2.82
CA ASP A 23 7.05 9.28 3.23
C ASP A 23 7.49 7.96 3.89
N ASN A 24 8.82 7.78 3.96
CA ASN A 24 9.41 6.60 4.59
C ASN A 24 9.06 6.52 6.09
N ASN A 25 8.64 5.33 6.52
CA ASN A 25 8.12 4.99 7.87
C ASN A 25 6.69 5.46 8.16
N GLU A 26 5.98 5.98 7.18
CA GLU A 26 4.53 6.20 7.31
C GLU A 26 3.74 4.91 7.10
N SER A 27 2.48 4.93 7.52
CA SER A 27 1.60 3.78 7.34
C SER A 27 0.15 4.17 7.11
N LEU A 28 -0.56 3.30 6.37
CA LEU A 28 -2.00 3.33 6.22
C LEU A 28 -2.61 2.13 6.94
N CYS A 29 -3.61 2.36 7.79
CA CYS A 29 -4.36 1.31 8.47
C CYS A 29 -5.78 1.18 7.93
N VAL A 30 -6.19 -0.06 7.64
CA VAL A 30 -7.57 -0.44 7.30
C VAL A 30 -8.05 -1.45 8.33
N ARG A 31 -9.04 -1.07 9.13
CA ARG A 31 -9.52 -1.90 10.24
C ARG A 31 -10.50 -2.98 9.78
N GLY A 32 -10.43 -4.16 10.40
CA GLY A 32 -11.43 -5.23 10.26
C GLY A 32 -11.54 -5.83 8.86
N VAL A 33 -10.42 -6.02 8.16
CA VAL A 33 -10.38 -6.69 6.86
C VAL A 33 -10.61 -8.19 7.05
N ASP A 34 -11.65 -8.72 6.43
CA ASP A 34 -11.96 -10.15 6.43
C ASP A 34 -11.33 -10.85 5.21
N PHE A 35 -10.32 -11.69 5.46
CA PHE A 35 -9.67 -12.54 4.45
C PHE A 35 -10.37 -13.89 4.27
N GLY A 36 -11.41 -14.18 5.06
CA GLY A 36 -12.13 -15.44 5.07
C GLY A 36 -11.28 -16.64 5.52
N VAL A 37 -11.89 -17.82 5.49
CA VAL A 37 -11.26 -19.06 5.99
C VAL A 37 -10.14 -19.58 5.05
N LYS A 38 -10.33 -19.40 3.73
CA LYS A 38 -9.34 -19.82 2.73
C LYS A 38 -8.10 -18.91 2.75
N GLY A 39 -8.30 -17.64 3.10
CA GLY A 39 -7.28 -16.62 3.10
C GLY A 39 -6.92 -16.12 1.71
N ALA A 40 -6.25 -14.98 1.67
CA ALA A 40 -5.71 -14.40 0.45
C ALA A 40 -4.27 -14.88 0.19
N LYS A 41 -3.89 -14.97 -1.08
CA LYS A 41 -2.59 -15.47 -1.54
C LYS A 41 -1.80 -14.46 -2.35
N LYS A 42 -2.46 -13.44 -2.88
CA LYS A 42 -1.82 -12.39 -3.67
C LYS A 42 -2.34 -11.03 -3.23
N PHE A 43 -1.43 -10.08 -3.10
CA PHE A 43 -1.72 -8.68 -2.95
C PHE A 43 -1.32 -7.96 -4.23
N SER A 44 -2.15 -7.04 -4.71
CA SER A 44 -1.82 -6.14 -5.82
C SER A 44 -2.14 -4.70 -5.43
N VAL A 45 -1.34 -3.77 -5.95
CA VAL A 45 -1.49 -2.33 -5.73
C VAL A 45 -1.25 -1.58 -7.02
N SER A 46 -2.12 -0.62 -7.31
CA SER A 46 -1.95 0.35 -8.39
C SER A 46 -1.28 1.59 -7.83
N ALA A 47 -0.07 1.89 -8.30
CA ALA A 47 0.71 3.03 -7.82
C ALA A 47 1.51 3.68 -8.97
N ALA A 48 1.90 4.93 -8.76
CA ALA A 48 2.76 5.71 -9.64
C ALA A 48 4.03 6.15 -8.89
N CYS A 49 5.18 6.04 -9.54
CA CYS A 49 6.49 6.31 -8.94
C CYS A 49 7.44 6.84 -10.02
N VAL A 50 8.18 7.92 -9.76
CA VAL A 50 9.03 8.54 -10.78
C VAL A 50 10.50 8.16 -10.62
N GLU A 51 11.06 8.34 -9.43
CA GLU A 51 12.50 8.29 -9.27
C GLU A 51 12.99 7.04 -8.55
N LYS A 52 12.60 6.88 -7.30
CA LYS A 52 13.19 5.90 -6.40
C LYS A 52 12.22 4.80 -6.06
N GLU A 53 12.68 3.55 -6.19
CA GLU A 53 11.88 2.39 -5.79
C GLU A 53 11.51 2.50 -4.32
N GLY A 54 10.20 2.42 -4.06
CA GLY A 54 9.65 2.31 -2.72
C GLY A 54 9.19 0.88 -2.45
N THR A 55 8.80 0.59 -1.22
CA THR A 55 8.26 -0.72 -0.84
C THR A 55 7.06 -0.54 0.07
N ILE A 56 6.03 -1.34 -0.17
CA ILE A 56 4.88 -1.48 0.72
C ILE A 56 5.00 -2.82 1.43
N GLU A 57 5.24 -2.78 2.73
CA GLU A 57 5.12 -3.93 3.61
C GLU A 57 3.66 -4.10 4.02
N VAL A 58 3.11 -5.29 3.79
CA VAL A 58 1.74 -5.65 4.16
C VAL A 58 1.80 -6.42 5.49
N ARG A 59 1.25 -5.82 6.54
CA ARG A 59 1.30 -6.33 7.92
C ARG A 59 -0.09 -6.47 8.52
N LEU A 60 -0.23 -7.41 9.46
CA LEU A 60 -1.46 -7.63 10.20
C LEU A 60 -1.39 -7.08 11.63
N ASP A 61 -2.53 -6.59 12.13
CA ASP A 61 -2.85 -6.20 13.51
C ASP A 61 -2.10 -4.98 14.08
N SER A 62 -0.88 -4.69 13.61
CA SER A 62 -0.12 -3.48 13.99
C SER A 62 0.98 -3.14 12.97
N VAL A 63 1.57 -1.94 13.09
CA VAL A 63 2.71 -1.50 12.27
C VAL A 63 3.96 -2.38 12.40
N ASP A 64 4.14 -3.03 13.56
CA ASP A 64 5.22 -3.98 13.82
C ASP A 64 4.73 -5.44 13.83
N GLY A 65 3.48 -5.66 13.42
CA GLY A 65 2.85 -6.98 13.43
C GLY A 65 3.37 -7.91 12.33
N PRO A 66 2.76 -9.11 12.19
CA PRO A 66 3.21 -10.12 11.25
C PRO A 66 3.28 -9.58 9.81
N LEU A 67 4.47 -9.66 9.21
CA LEU A 67 4.68 -9.35 7.80
C LEU A 67 4.14 -10.49 6.95
N ILE A 68 3.07 -10.22 6.18
CA ILE A 68 2.43 -11.21 5.32
C ILE A 68 2.84 -11.09 3.86
N GLY A 69 3.38 -9.95 3.45
CA GLY A 69 3.97 -9.74 2.13
C GLY A 69 4.68 -8.41 1.98
N SER A 70 5.42 -8.26 0.89
CA SER A 70 6.14 -7.03 0.56
C SER A 70 6.12 -6.85 -0.96
N VAL A 71 5.71 -5.67 -1.42
CA VAL A 71 5.67 -5.31 -2.84
C VAL A 71 6.57 -4.12 -3.11
N ALA A 72 7.50 -4.29 -4.06
CA ALA A 72 8.33 -3.22 -4.56
C ALA A 72 7.52 -2.34 -5.54
N ILE A 73 7.56 -1.03 -5.31
CA ILE A 73 6.95 -0.01 -6.15
C ILE A 73 8.02 0.58 -7.05
N LYS A 74 8.09 0.05 -8.27
CA LYS A 74 9.12 0.43 -9.24
C LYS A 74 8.74 1.73 -9.97
N PRO A 75 9.72 2.49 -10.46
CA PRO A 75 9.46 3.63 -11.34
C PRO A 75 8.52 3.25 -12.48
N THR A 76 7.42 3.97 -12.59
CA THR A 76 6.37 3.75 -13.57
C THR A 76 6.56 4.61 -14.81
N GLY A 77 7.34 5.68 -14.72
CA GLY A 77 7.67 6.60 -15.81
C GLY A 77 7.03 7.99 -15.69
N GLY A 78 6.23 8.23 -14.65
CA GLY A 78 5.53 9.50 -14.39
C GLY A 78 4.58 9.36 -13.20
N MET A 79 4.28 10.46 -12.48
CA MET A 79 3.28 10.45 -11.38
C MET A 79 1.84 10.28 -11.90
N ASP A 80 1.61 10.49 -13.19
CA ASP A 80 0.35 10.24 -13.88
C ASP A 80 0.27 8.82 -14.50
N ILE A 81 1.34 8.04 -14.43
CA ILE A 81 1.41 6.69 -14.99
C ILE A 81 1.29 5.66 -13.88
N TYR A 82 0.08 5.15 -13.67
CA TYR A 82 -0.18 4.11 -12.67
C TYR A 82 0.03 2.71 -13.26
N LYS A 83 0.71 1.85 -12.49
CA LYS A 83 0.93 0.45 -12.87
C LYS A 83 0.51 -0.47 -11.74
N LEU A 84 0.06 -1.67 -12.11
CA LEU A 84 -0.26 -2.72 -11.15
C LEU A 84 1.01 -3.49 -10.78
N MET A 85 1.35 -3.48 -9.50
CA MET A 85 2.44 -4.26 -8.92
C MET A 85 1.84 -5.28 -7.95
N SER A 86 2.49 -6.43 -7.79
CA SER A 86 1.94 -7.50 -6.97
C SER A 86 3.02 -8.28 -6.23
N CYS A 87 2.63 -8.88 -5.11
CA CYS A 87 3.42 -9.87 -4.39
C CYS A 87 2.56 -11.04 -3.92
N SER A 88 3.22 -12.17 -3.65
CA SER A 88 2.58 -13.28 -2.94
C SER A 88 2.49 -12.95 -1.47
N ILE A 89 1.36 -13.28 -0.85
CA ILE A 89 1.15 -13.13 0.59
C ILE A 89 0.89 -14.47 1.25
N LYS A 90 1.16 -14.55 2.55
CA LYS A 90 0.96 -15.77 3.36
C LYS A 90 0.25 -15.42 4.66
N ASN A 91 -0.44 -16.40 5.23
CA ASN A 91 -1.06 -16.30 6.56
C ASN A 91 -2.13 -15.20 6.73
N ALA A 92 -2.69 -14.66 5.64
CA ALA A 92 -3.83 -13.75 5.69
C ALA A 92 -5.14 -14.53 5.73
N LYS A 93 -5.69 -14.83 6.91
CA LYS A 93 -6.96 -15.57 7.09
C LYS A 93 -7.77 -14.95 8.22
N GLY A 94 -9.10 -15.04 8.16
CA GLY A 94 -9.97 -14.44 9.17
C GLY A 94 -9.94 -12.91 9.13
N ILE A 95 -10.33 -12.29 10.23
CA ILE A 95 -10.49 -10.83 10.34
C ILE A 95 -9.28 -10.23 11.04
N HIS A 96 -8.63 -9.27 10.39
CA HIS A 96 -7.45 -8.57 10.90
C HIS A 96 -7.49 -7.08 10.57
N ASP A 97 -6.78 -6.30 11.36
CA ASP A 97 -6.44 -4.94 10.93
C ASP A 97 -5.26 -5.01 9.96
N LEU A 98 -5.37 -4.32 8.84
CA LEU A 98 -4.38 -4.32 7.79
C LEU A 98 -3.55 -3.05 7.83
N TYR A 99 -2.24 -3.21 7.81
CA TYR A 99 -1.28 -2.12 7.80
C TYR A 99 -0.44 -2.18 6.54
N PHE A 100 -0.42 -1.07 5.79
CA PHE A 100 0.56 -0.83 4.75
C PHE A 100 1.64 0.06 5.32
N CYS A 101 2.85 -0.47 5.48
CA CYS A 101 3.99 0.29 6.00
C CYS A 101 4.91 0.64 4.84
N PHE A 102 5.14 1.94 4.66
CA PHE A 102 5.87 2.46 3.51
C PHE A 102 7.36 2.58 3.84
N LYS A 103 8.20 2.03 2.94
CA LYS A 103 9.65 1.99 3.08
C LYS A 103 10.31 2.53 1.82
N GLY A 104 11.38 3.27 1.98
CA GLY A 104 12.14 3.84 0.87
C GLY A 104 13.29 4.71 1.35
N GLU A 105 14.03 5.29 0.42
CA GLU A 105 15.02 6.30 0.77
C GLU A 105 14.35 7.54 1.39
N LYS A 106 15.00 8.17 2.36
CA LYS A 106 14.53 9.43 2.93
C LYS A 106 14.55 10.51 1.84
N GLY A 107 13.48 11.30 1.77
CA GLY A 107 13.22 12.30 0.74
C GLY A 107 11.73 12.66 0.80
N ASN A 108 11.24 13.38 -0.22
CA ASN A 108 9.81 13.71 -0.32
C ASN A 108 9.10 12.70 -1.24
N ASN A 109 7.88 12.30 -0.87
CA ASN A 109 6.91 11.51 -1.62
C ASN A 109 7.48 10.31 -2.41
N LEU A 110 7.46 9.13 -1.79
CA LEU A 110 7.96 7.89 -2.38
C LEU A 110 7.18 7.48 -3.65
N PHE A 111 5.85 7.54 -3.60
CA PHE A 111 4.94 7.14 -4.67
C PHE A 111 3.50 7.56 -4.34
N ASP A 112 2.66 7.64 -5.37
CA ASP A 112 1.22 7.82 -5.23
C ASP A 112 0.50 6.47 -5.34
N LEU A 113 -0.57 6.26 -4.57
CA LEU A 113 -1.30 4.99 -4.48
C LEU A 113 -2.78 5.22 -4.80
N ASP A 114 -3.29 4.53 -5.82
CA ASP A 114 -4.69 4.62 -6.25
C ASP A 114 -5.57 3.59 -5.51
N TYR A 115 -5.37 2.30 -5.80
CA TYR A 115 -6.13 1.22 -5.17
C TYR A 115 -5.26 0.00 -4.88
N TRP A 116 -5.82 -0.91 -4.08
CA TRP A 116 -5.23 -2.22 -3.79
C TRP A 116 -6.30 -3.30 -3.79
N GLU A 117 -5.89 -4.54 -4.01
CA GLU A 117 -6.77 -5.71 -4.01
C GLU A 117 -6.06 -6.95 -3.46
N PHE A 118 -6.85 -7.85 -2.87
CA PHE A 118 -6.42 -9.21 -2.53
C PHE A 118 -7.06 -10.23 -3.44
N LYS A 119 -6.31 -11.30 -3.74
CA LYS A 119 -6.75 -12.49 -4.49
C LYS A 119 -6.35 -13.78 -3.78
#